data_AF-A0A2V9DSX8-F1
#
_entry.id   AF-A0A2V9DSX8-F1
#
_cell.length_a   1.000
_cell.length_b   1.000
_cell.length_c   1.000
_cell.angle_alpha   90.00
_cell.angle_beta   90.00
_cell.angle_gamma   90.00
#
_symmetry.space_group_name_H-M   'P 1'
#
loop_
_entity.id
_entity.type
_entity.pdbx_description
1 polymer ?
#
loop_
_entity_poly.entity_id
_entity_poly.type
_entity_poly.pdbx_seq_one_letter_code
_entity_poly.pdbx_strand_id
1 'polypeptide(L)'
;MAASQEDGMAKGLFESLLDFSFREYVTPRSLAFIYGLHLLAGLIAAVVLVANGFRDSTSQGLLMLVVSIVGFFFWTLYVRIILETLQAIFRIAEAASPPDRR
;
A
#
# COMPACT_ATOMS: atom_id res chain seq x y z
N MET A 1 32.38 4.30 -4.03
CA MET A 1 31.87 2.92 -4.16
C MET A 1 30.60 2.66 -3.33
N ALA A 2 29.87 3.71 -2.90
CA ALA A 2 28.61 3.58 -2.13
C ALA A 2 27.34 3.81 -2.99
N ALA A 3 27.47 4.51 -4.13
CA ALA A 3 26.33 4.85 -4.99
C ALA A 3 25.80 3.68 -5.85
N SER A 4 26.57 2.59 -6.02
CA SER A 4 26.18 1.45 -6.86
C SER A 4 25.34 0.40 -6.13
N GLN A 5 25.23 0.47 -4.80
CA GLN A 5 24.42 -0.48 -4.01
C GLN A 5 22.95 -0.05 -3.89
N GLU A 6 22.65 1.25 -3.94
CA GLU A 6 21.26 1.75 -3.89
C GLU A 6 20.49 1.42 -5.18
N ASP A 7 21.13 1.55 -6.34
CA ASP A 7 20.53 1.23 -7.66
C ASP A 7 20.19 -0.26 -7.80
N GLY A 8 21.03 -1.16 -7.26
CA GLY A 8 20.79 -2.61 -7.30
C GLY A 8 19.60 -3.04 -6.45
N MET A 9 19.41 -2.42 -5.27
CA MET A 9 18.28 -2.67 -4.38
C MET A 9 16.96 -2.13 -4.95
N ALA A 10 16.98 -0.91 -5.51
CA ALA A 10 15.81 -0.32 -6.17
C ALA A 10 15.39 -1.14 -7.40
N LYS A 11 16.35 -1.60 -8.20
CA LYS A 11 16.10 -2.45 -9.37
C LYS A 11 15.47 -3.79 -8.99
N GLY A 12 15.97 -4.48 -7.97
CA GLY A 12 15.39 -5.74 -7.49
C GLY A 12 13.98 -5.59 -6.92
N LEU A 13 13.67 -4.46 -6.28
CA LEU A 13 12.32 -4.17 -5.77
C LEU A 13 11.33 -3.92 -6.92
N PHE A 14 11.71 -3.11 -7.91
CA PHE A 14 10.88 -2.85 -9.10
C PHE A 14 10.66 -4.09 -9.98
N GLU A 15 11.69 -4.91 -10.16
CA GLU A 15 11.62 -6.15 -10.93
C GLU A 15 10.73 -7.20 -10.23
N SER A 16 10.78 -7.28 -8.90
CA SER A 16 9.84 -8.09 -8.10
C SER A 16 8.40 -7.55 -8.11
N LEU A 17 8.21 -6.23 -8.20
CA LEU A 17 6.87 -5.61 -8.32
C LEU A 17 6.24 -5.80 -9.70
N LEU A 18 7.06 -5.95 -10.74
CA LEU A 18 6.64 -6.26 -12.11
C LEU A 18 6.67 -7.78 -12.39
N ASP A 19 7.04 -8.60 -11.42
CA ASP A 19 6.93 -10.06 -11.50
C ASP A 19 5.49 -10.50 -11.24
N PHE A 20 4.65 -10.36 -12.28
CA PHE A 20 3.28 -10.87 -12.31
C PHE A 20 3.22 -12.41 -12.33
N SER A 21 4.36 -13.11 -12.32
CA SER A 21 4.41 -14.57 -12.31
C SER A 21 4.11 -15.17 -10.94
N PHE A 22 4.19 -14.39 -9.84
CA PHE A 22 3.98 -14.85 -8.46
C PHE A 22 4.71 -16.16 -8.14
N ARG A 23 5.88 -16.39 -8.75
CA ARG A 23 6.62 -17.66 -8.63
C ARG A 23 7.39 -17.77 -7.32
N GLU A 24 7.59 -16.66 -6.62
CA GLU A 24 8.28 -16.62 -5.32
C GLU A 24 7.46 -15.80 -4.32
N TYR A 25 7.07 -16.45 -3.21
CA TYR A 25 6.26 -15.88 -2.15
C TYR A 25 7.06 -14.86 -1.34
N VAL A 26 7.18 -13.61 -1.83
CA VAL A 26 7.74 -12.46 -1.09
C VAL A 26 6.69 -11.85 -0.15
N THR A 27 5.98 -12.70 0.57
CA THR A 27 4.64 -12.45 1.13
C THR A 27 4.59 -11.29 2.14
N PRO A 28 5.52 -11.13 3.09
CA PRO A 28 5.43 -10.05 4.08
C PRO A 28 5.92 -8.69 3.57
N ARG A 29 6.99 -8.68 2.75
CA ARG A 29 7.66 -7.44 2.32
C ARG A 29 6.83 -6.69 1.28
N SER A 30 6.19 -7.41 0.36
CA SER A 30 5.34 -6.82 -0.67
C SER A 30 4.04 -6.23 -0.10
N LEU A 31 3.47 -6.83 0.96
CA LEU A 31 2.29 -6.28 1.64
C LEU A 31 2.57 -4.93 2.31
N ALA A 32 3.73 -4.78 2.95
CA ALA A 32 4.14 -3.51 3.55
C ALA A 32 4.35 -2.41 2.48
N PHE A 33 4.91 -2.78 1.32
CA PHE A 33 5.05 -1.87 0.18
C PHE A 33 3.68 -1.43 -0.38
N ILE A 34 2.77 -2.38 -0.61
CA ILE A 34 1.41 -2.09 -1.09
C ILE A 34 0.68 -1.17 -0.12
N TYR A 35 0.82 -1.41 1.20
CA TYR A 35 0.25 -0.54 2.23
C TYR A 35 0.79 0.89 2.12
N GLY A 36 2.11 1.04 2.05
CA GLY A 36 2.77 2.35 1.91
C GLY A 36 2.32 3.08 0.65
N LEU A 37 2.20 2.37 -0.48
CA LEU A 37 1.72 2.92 -1.74
C LEU A 37 0.27 3.41 -1.64
N HIS A 38 -0.62 2.63 -1.00
CA HIS A 38 -2.02 3.03 -0.82
C HIS A 38 -2.17 4.21 0.15
N LEU A 39 -1.35 4.28 1.21
CA LEU A 39 -1.32 5.42 2.10
C LEU A 39 -0.85 6.68 1.37
N LEU A 40 0.22 6.58 0.59
CA LEU A 40 0.73 7.70 -0.19
C LEU A 40 -0.30 8.17 -1.22
N ALA A 41 -0.91 7.24 -1.96
CA ALA A 41 -1.96 7.55 -2.93
C ALA A 41 -3.17 8.22 -2.25
N GLY A 42 -3.62 7.69 -1.10
CA GLY A 42 -4.71 8.28 -0.32
C GLY A 42 -4.38 9.68 0.18
N LEU A 43 -3.16 9.92 0.63
CA LEU A 43 -2.71 11.24 1.10
C LEU A 43 -2.66 12.24 -0.06
N ILE A 44 -2.10 11.85 -1.20
CA ILE A 44 -2.06 12.68 -2.41
C ILE A 44 -3.49 13.03 -2.85
N ALA A 45 -4.38 12.04 -2.91
CA ALA A 45 -5.78 12.26 -3.27
C ALA A 45 -6.47 13.22 -2.31
N ALA A 46 -6.27 13.07 -1.01
CA ALA A 46 -6.80 13.98 0.01
C ALA A 46 -6.31 15.42 -0.18
N VAL A 47 -5.02 15.62 -0.41
CA VAL A 47 -4.43 16.95 -0.66
C VAL A 47 -4.98 17.57 -1.95
N VAL A 48 -5.08 16.80 -3.04
CA VAL A 48 -5.64 17.28 -4.30
C VAL A 48 -7.11 17.67 -4.15
N LEU A 49 -7.90 16.87 -3.42
CA LEU A 49 -9.31 17.16 -3.15
C LEU A 49 -9.48 18.48 -2.40
N VAL A 50 -8.66 18.70 -1.36
CA VAL A 50 -8.67 19.94 -0.57
C VAL A 50 -8.23 21.13 -1.41
N ALA A 51 -7.13 21.00 -2.16
CA ALA A 51 -6.61 22.05 -3.02
C ALA A 51 -7.64 22.47 -4.08
N ASN A 52 -8.36 21.52 -4.68
CA ASN A 52 -9.44 21.80 -5.61
C ASN A 52 -10.63 22.46 -4.91
N GLY A 53 -11.01 22.04 -3.70
CA GLY A 53 -12.07 22.68 -2.93
C GLY A 53 -11.81 24.17 -2.67
N PHE A 54 -10.56 24.53 -2.33
CA PHE A 54 -10.16 25.93 -2.13
C PHE A 54 -10.08 26.76 -3.41
N ARG A 55 -9.94 26.13 -4.58
CA ARG A 55 -10.02 26.84 -5.88
C ARG A 55 -11.44 27.31 -6.19
N ASP A 56 -12.44 26.57 -5.72
CA ASP A 56 -13.85 26.91 -5.94
C ASP A 56 -14.31 27.98 -4.94
N SER A 57 -14.11 27.76 -3.63
CA SER A 57 -14.39 28.77 -2.59
C SER A 57 -13.78 28.39 -1.24
N THR A 58 -13.66 29.37 -0.33
CA THR A 58 -13.14 29.12 1.03
C THR A 58 -14.01 28.14 1.82
N SER A 59 -15.34 28.26 1.75
CA SER A 59 -16.25 27.36 2.46
C SER A 59 -16.18 25.93 1.91
N GLN A 60 -16.07 25.78 0.59
CA GLN A 60 -15.91 24.49 -0.05
C GLN A 60 -14.56 23.85 0.27
N GLY A 61 -13.47 24.62 0.32
CA GLY A 61 -12.17 24.16 0.79
C GLY A 61 -12.21 23.61 2.22
N LEU A 62 -12.90 24.32 3.13
CA LEU A 62 -13.08 23.87 4.51
C LEU A 62 -13.90 22.56 4.61
N LEU A 63 -14.97 22.46 3.83
CA LEU A 63 -15.77 21.24 3.74
C LEU A 63 -14.93 20.07 3.22
N MET A 64 -14.19 20.28 2.12
CA MET A 64 -13.32 19.26 1.55
C MET A 64 -12.20 18.85 2.50
N LEU A 65 -11.70 19.75 3.36
CA LEU A 65 -10.71 19.42 4.38
C LEU A 65 -11.27 18.41 5.40
N VAL A 66 -12.47 18.63 5.90
CA VAL A 66 -13.13 17.69 6.82
C VAL A 66 -13.43 16.36 6.12
N VAL A 67 -13.99 16.42 4.91
CA VAL A 67 -14.29 15.22 4.11
C VAL A 67 -13.03 14.41 3.79
N SER A 68 -11.92 15.06 3.43
CA SER A 68 -10.65 14.40 3.17
C SER A 68 -10.08 13.71 4.40
N ILE A 69 -10.18 14.31 5.59
CA ILE A 69 -9.71 13.68 6.84
C ILE A 69 -10.51 12.40 7.12
N VAL A 70 -11.84 12.50 7.07
CA VAL A 70 -12.74 11.36 7.31
C VAL A 70 -12.55 10.29 6.23
N GLY A 71 -12.48 10.70 4.96
CA GLY A 71 -12.25 9.83 3.82
C GLY A 71 -10.92 9.10 3.89
N PHE A 72 -9.83 9.79 4.26
CA PHE A 72 -8.51 9.19 4.43
C PHE A 72 -8.47 8.17 5.58
N PHE A 73 -9.21 8.44 6.67
CA PHE A 73 -9.36 7.49 7.76
C PHE A 73 -10.05 6.20 7.29
N PHE A 74 -11.20 6.30 6.62
CA PHE A 74 -11.91 5.13 6.09
C PHE A 74 -11.10 4.40 5.01
N TRP A 75 -10.40 5.12 4.13
CA TRP A 75 -9.48 4.55 3.16
C TRP A 75 -8.40 3.70 3.85
N THR A 76 -7.79 4.24 4.91
CA THR A 76 -6.76 3.52 5.67
C THR A 76 -7.32 2.26 6.35
N LEU A 77 -8.51 2.35 6.93
CA LEU A 77 -9.20 1.18 7.51
C LEU A 77 -9.52 0.11 6.47
N TYR A 78 -10.02 0.51 5.31
CA TYR A 78 -10.32 -0.40 4.21
C TYR A 78 -9.06 -1.18 3.78
N VAL A 79 -7.94 -0.47 3.58
CA VAL A 79 -6.67 -1.10 3.22
C VAL A 79 -6.17 -2.03 4.34
N ARG A 80 -6.32 -1.65 5.62
CA ARG A 80 -5.98 -2.51 6.76
C ARG A 80 -6.73 -3.85 6.73
N ILE A 81 -8.05 -3.79 6.54
CA ILE A 81 -8.90 -4.99 6.50
C ILE A 81 -8.47 -5.93 5.37
N ILE A 82 -8.17 -5.39 4.18
CA ILE A 82 -7.68 -6.19 3.05
C ILE A 82 -6.35 -6.85 3.39
N LEU A 83 -5.39 -6.09 3.91
CA LEU A 83 -4.07 -6.63 4.22
C LEU A 83 -4.13 -7.70 5.32
N GLU A 84 -4.93 -7.50 6.35
CA GLU A 84 -5.16 -8.50 7.40
C GLU A 84 -5.80 -9.77 6.82
N THR A 85 -6.76 -9.62 5.90
CA THR A 85 -7.40 -10.74 5.21
C THR A 85 -6.39 -11.50 4.34
N LEU A 86 -5.57 -10.78 3.56
CA LEU A 86 -4.52 -11.38 2.73
C LEU A 86 -3.49 -12.12 3.60
N GLN A 87 -3.03 -11.51 4.69
CA GLN A 87 -2.11 -12.14 5.65
C GLN A 87 -2.71 -13.41 6.27
N ALA A 88 -4.00 -13.38 6.64
CA ALA A 88 -4.69 -14.53 7.17
C ALA A 88 -4.77 -15.68 6.16
N ILE A 89 -5.08 -15.38 4.89
CA ILE A 89 -5.12 -16.38 3.81
C ILE A 89 -3.74 -17.00 3.61
N PHE A 90 -2.69 -16.19 3.52
CA PHE A 90 -1.32 -16.70 3.36
C PHE A 90 -0.88 -17.57 4.54
N ARG A 91 -1.22 -17.17 5.77
CA ARG A 91 -0.93 -17.96 6.97
C ARG A 91 -1.62 -19.33 6.94
N ILE A 92 -2.86 -19.40 6.47
CA ILE A 92 -3.60 -20.67 6.34
C ILE A 92 -2.98 -21.55 5.24
N ALA A 93 -2.60 -20.97 4.11
CA ALA A 93 -1.96 -21.69 3.01
C ALA A 93 -0.63 -22.34 3.45
N GLU A 94 0.16 -21.62 4.23
CA GLU A 94 1.43 -22.12 4.76
C GLU A 94 1.21 -23.22 5.80
N ALA A 95 0.24 -23.07 6.70
CA ALA A 95 -0.12 -24.09 7.69
C ALA A 95 -0.75 -25.36 7.10
N ALA A 96 -1.36 -25.28 5.91
CA ALA A 96 -1.95 -26.42 5.21
C ALA A 96 -0.92 -27.29 4.45
N SER A 97 0.35 -26.85 4.37
CA SER A 97 1.42 -27.64 3.76
C SER A 97 1.77 -28.83 4.65
N PRO A 98 1.70 -30.09 4.15
CA PRO A 98 2.06 -31.27 4.94
C PRO A 98 3.52 -31.15 5.42
N PRO A 99 3.85 -31.59 6.64
CA PRO A 99 5.25 -31.72 7.04
C PRO A 99 5.91 -32.72 6.07
N ASP A 100 6.81 -32.23 5.24
CA ASP A 100 7.64 -33.13 4.46
C ASP A 100 8.49 -33.94 5.43
N ARG A 101 8.41 -35.28 5.31
CA ARG A 101 9.31 -36.20 5.98
C ARG A 101 10.72 -35.94 5.42
N ARG A 102 11.52 -35.09 6.06
CA ARG A 102 12.98 -35.10 5.97
C ARG A 102 13.62 -34.89 7.33
#